data_AF-A0A951W8X5-F1
#
_entry.id   AF-A0A951W8X5-F1
#
_cell.length_a   1.000
_cell.length_b   1.000
_cell.length_c   1.000
_cell.angle_alpha   90.00
_cell.angle_beta   90.00
_cell.angle_gamma   90.00
#
_symmetry.space_group_name_H-M   'P 1'
#
loop_
_entity.id
_entity.type
_entity.pdbx_description
1 polymer ?
#
loop_
_entity_poly.entity_id
_entity_poly.type
_entity_poly.pdbx_seq_one_letter_code
_entity_poly.pdbx_strand_id
1 'polypeptide(L)'
;MLNNTKHEIKHCPKCGKSFECKPGNITQCQCFAVQLNNAEMMFIKEIYDDCLCADCIIKMKQLYKEKQILNYYSSIKRDNQ
;
A
#
# COMPACT_ATOMS: atom_id res chain seq x y z
N MET A 1 26.93 1.33 21.13
CA MET A 1 25.56 0.86 20.89
C MET A 1 24.88 1.90 19.99
N LEU A 2 24.74 1.63 18.69
CA LEU A 2 24.14 2.59 17.75
C LEU A 2 22.60 2.55 17.91
N ASN A 3 22.03 3.63 18.46
CA ASN A 3 20.58 3.84 18.54
C ASN A 3 20.02 4.05 17.13
N ASN A 4 19.57 2.97 16.49
CA ASN A 4 19.01 3.02 15.13
C ASN A 4 17.47 3.10 15.13
N THR A 5 16.88 3.73 16.15
CA THR A 5 15.47 4.13 16.15
C THR A 5 15.28 5.39 15.33
N LYS A 6 15.52 5.31 14.01
CA LYS A 6 15.08 6.36 13.08
C LYS A 6 13.56 6.27 12.94
N HIS A 7 12.88 6.94 13.87
CA HIS A 7 11.52 7.41 13.71
C HIS A 7 11.53 8.65 12.81
N GLU A 8 10.74 8.63 11.75
CA GLU A 8 10.53 9.80 10.91
C GLU A 8 9.02 10.03 10.73
N ILE A 9 8.63 11.30 10.73
CA ILE A 9 7.29 11.70 10.32
C ILE A 9 7.36 11.95 8.81
N LYS A 10 6.63 11.16 8.03
CA LYS A 10 6.50 11.35 6.58
C LYS A 10 5.15 11.90 6.22
N HIS A 11 5.04 12.50 5.05
CA HIS A 11 3.75 12.87 4.46
C HIS A 11 3.36 11.81 3.44
N CYS A 12 2.15 11.26 3.58
CA CYS A 12 1.66 10.23 2.67
C CYS A 12 1.47 10.83 1.26
N PRO A 13 2.14 10.33 0.20
CA PRO A 13 2.03 10.90 -1.14
C PRO A 13 0.62 10.79 -1.74
N LYS A 14 -0.22 9.88 -1.22
CA LYS A 14 -1.62 9.73 -1.66
C LYS A 14 -2.58 10.76 -1.06
N CYS A 15 -2.41 11.13 0.21
CA CYS A 15 -3.40 11.95 0.92
C CYS A 15 -2.83 13.18 1.62
N GLY A 16 -1.52 13.39 1.59
CA GLY A 16 -0.82 14.50 2.22
C GLY A 16 -0.71 14.42 3.75
N LYS A 17 -1.42 13.51 4.42
CA LYS A 17 -1.39 13.42 5.89
C LYS A 17 -0.02 12.95 6.39
N SER A 18 0.42 13.56 7.49
CA SER A 18 1.59 13.09 8.22
C SER A 18 1.32 11.75 8.90
N PHE A 19 2.29 10.84 8.88
CA PHE A 19 2.21 9.56 9.58
C PHE A 19 3.57 9.12 10.10
N GLU A 20 3.56 8.23 11.10
CA GLU A 20 4.78 7.70 11.68
C GLU A 20 5.35 6.58 10.80
N CYS A 21 6.59 6.77 10.35
CA CYS A 21 7.38 5.78 9.64
C CYS A 21 8.58 5.35 10.51
N LYS A 22 8.74 4.04 10.68
CA LYS A 22 9.83 3.43 11.47
C LYS A 22 10.52 2.34 10.65
N PRO A 23 11.29 2.68 9.61
CA PRO A 23 11.95 1.67 8.77
C PRO A 23 12.95 0.82 9.58
N GLY A 24 13.58 1.41 10.61
CA GLY A 24 14.47 0.68 11.54
C GLY A 24 13.73 -0.21 12.55
N ASN A 25 12.41 -0.10 12.66
CA ASN A 25 11.57 -0.94 13.51
C ASN A 25 10.21 -1.14 12.83
N ILE A 26 10.23 -1.92 11.73
CA ILE A 26 9.09 -2.02 10.81
C ILE A 26 7.80 -2.46 11.50
N THR A 27 7.89 -3.29 12.54
CA THR A 27 6.71 -3.78 13.29
C THR A 27 5.96 -2.67 14.03
N GLN A 28 6.61 -1.53 14.26
CA GLN A 28 6.02 -0.33 14.85
C GLN A 28 5.64 0.74 13.81
N CYS A 29 5.86 0.49 12.51
CA CYS A 29 5.46 1.40 11.46
C CYS A 29 3.95 1.27 11.20
N GLN A 30 3.25 2.39 10.91
CA GLN A 30 1.82 2.33 10.58
C GLN A 30 1.53 1.42 9.37
N CYS A 31 2.46 1.33 8.41
CA CYS A 31 2.28 0.48 7.24
C CYS A 31 2.25 -1.02 7.57
N PHE A 32 2.89 -1.44 8.66
CA PHE A 32 2.99 -2.85 9.05
C PHE A 32 1.68 -3.41 9.62
N ALA A 33 0.82 -2.54 10.17
CA ALA A 33 -0.49 -2.95 10.66
C ALA A 33 -1.41 -3.48 9.54
N VAL A 34 -1.11 -3.19 8.27
CA VAL A 34 -1.91 -3.62 7.12
C VAL A 34 -1.19 -4.75 6.39
N GLN A 35 -1.73 -5.96 6.52
CA GLN A 35 -1.20 -7.13 5.84
C GLN A 35 -1.51 -7.09 4.34
N LEU A 36 -0.47 -7.14 3.51
CA LEU A 36 -0.55 -7.19 2.05
C LEU A 36 0.02 -8.50 1.55
N ASN A 37 -0.60 -9.11 0.53
CA ASN A 37 0.07 -10.14 -0.24
C ASN A 37 1.03 -9.55 -1.28
N ASN A 38 1.84 -10.40 -1.93
CA ASN A 38 2.85 -9.95 -2.90
C ASN A 38 2.25 -9.15 -4.07
N ALA A 39 1.08 -9.55 -4.59
CA ALA A 39 0.45 -8.88 -5.71
C ALA A 39 -0.12 -7.50 -5.32
N GLU A 40 -0.72 -7.40 -4.13
CA GLU A 40 -1.17 -6.12 -3.56
C GLU A 40 0.01 -5.16 -3.33
N MET A 41 1.14 -5.68 -2.81
CA MET A 41 2.37 -4.90 -2.61
C MET A 41 2.94 -4.41 -3.95
N MET A 42 3.02 -5.26 -4.97
CA MET A 42 3.50 -4.87 -6.30
C MET A 42 2.60 -3.79 -6.92
N PHE A 43 1.28 -3.95 -6.85
CA PHE A 43 0.33 -2.95 -7.33
C PHE A 43 0.53 -1.57 -6.69
N ILE A 44 0.84 -1.52 -5.39
CA ILE A 44 1.13 -0.24 -4.72
C ILE A 44 2.46 0.34 -5.21
N LYS A 45 3.51 -0.48 -5.33
CA LYS A 45 4.84 -0.06 -5.79
C LYS A 45 4.88 0.42 -7.24
N GLU A 46 3.96 -0.04 -8.08
CA GLU A 46 3.81 0.48 -9.44
C GLU A 46 3.31 1.94 -9.48
N ILE A 47 2.73 2.45 -8.38
CA ILE A 47 2.05 3.75 -8.33
C ILE A 47 2.76 4.73 -7.39
N TYR A 48 3.37 4.23 -6.31
CA TYR A 48 4.02 5.05 -5.28
C TYR A 48 5.41 4.52 -4.95
N ASP A 49 6.42 5.39 -5.08
CA ASP A 49 7.81 5.10 -4.73
C ASP A 49 8.15 5.36 -3.26
N ASP A 50 7.18 5.83 -2.47
CA ASP A 50 7.34 6.10 -1.04
C ASP A 50 6.20 5.49 -0.19
N CYS A 51 6.41 5.45 1.12
CA CYS A 51 5.52 4.85 2.09
C CYS A 51 4.16 5.57 2.13
N LEU A 52 3.09 4.77 2.18
CA LEU A 52 1.73 5.24 2.41
C LEU A 52 1.35 5.08 3.88
N CYS A 53 0.46 5.96 4.38
CA CYS A 53 -0.17 5.74 5.68
C CYS A 53 -1.12 4.53 5.65
N ALA A 54 -1.43 3.96 6.82
CA ALA A 54 -2.27 2.76 6.94
C ALA A 54 -3.63 2.89 6.21
N ASP A 55 -4.31 4.02 6.39
CA ASP A 55 -5.59 4.31 5.71
C ASP A 55 -5.48 4.23 4.19
N CYS A 56 -4.38 4.74 3.64
CA CYS A 56 -4.14 4.73 2.20
C CYS A 56 -3.81 3.34 1.71
N ILE A 57 -3.05 2.55 2.47
CA ILE A 57 -2.77 1.14 2.14
C ILE A 57 -4.06 0.32 2.11
N ILE A 58 -4.97 0.52 3.08
CA ILE A 58 -6.28 -0.15 3.10
C ILE A 58 -7.09 0.20 1.84
N LYS A 59 -7.13 1.48 1.46
CA LYS A 59 -7.81 1.92 0.23
C LYS A 59 -7.17 1.32 -1.02
N MET A 60 -5.84 1.26 -1.09
CA MET A 60 -5.14 0.63 -2.22
C MET A 60 -5.45 -0.87 -2.32
N LYS A 61 -5.56 -1.56 -1.19
CA LYS A 61 -5.98 -2.96 -1.13
C LYS A 61 -7.40 -3.16 -1.67
N GLN A 62 -8.32 -2.25 -1.37
CA GLN A 62 -9.69 -2.27 -1.93
C GLN A 62 -9.67 -2.05 -3.44
N LEU A 63 -8.95 -1.02 -3.91
CA LEU A 63 -8.79 -0.71 -5.34
C LEU A 63 -8.19 -1.89 -6.12
N TYR A 64 -7.22 -2.60 -5.54
CA TYR A 64 -6.66 -3.80 -6.16
C TYR A 64 -7.74 -4.88 -6.37
N LYS A 65 -8.58 -5.14 -5.37
CA LYS A 65 -9.68 -6.12 -5.48
C LYS A 65 -10.71 -5.71 -6.53
N GLU A 66 -11.10 -4.43 -6.55
CA GLU A 66 -12.01 -3.89 -7.56
C GLU A 66 -11.43 -4.05 -8.97
N LYS A 67 -10.14 -3.75 -9.17
CA LYS A 67 -9.44 -3.98 -10.43
C LYS A 67 -9.50 -5.46 -10.86
N GLN A 68 -9.31 -6.41 -9.93
CA GLN A 68 -9.41 -7.84 -10.24
C GLN A 68 -10.82 -8.23 -10.70
N ILE A 69 -11.87 -7.74 -10.02
CA ILE A 69 -13.26 -7.99 -10.37
C ILE A 69 -13.57 -7.42 -11.77
N LEU A 70 -13.14 -6.18 -12.05
CA LEU A 70 -13.33 -5.55 -13.35
C LEU A 70 -12.58 -6.30 -14.46
N ASN A 71 -11.36 -6.75 -14.21
CA ASN A 71 -10.59 -7.56 -15.15
C ASN A 71 -11.30 -8.87 -15.48
N TYR A 72 -11.87 -9.54 -14.49
CA TYR A 72 -12.64 -10.77 -14.66
C TYR A 72 -13.87 -10.56 -15.56
N TYR A 73 -14.66 -9.51 -15.30
CA TYR A 73 -15.81 -9.20 -16.17
C TYR A 73 -15.39 -8.79 -17.58
N SER A 74 -14.25 -8.10 -17.70
CA SER A 74 -13.69 -7.72 -19.00
C SER A 74 -13.21 -8.93 -19.80
N SER A 75 -12.64 -9.96 -19.15
CA SER A 75 -12.31 -11.21 -19.84
C SER A 75 -13.55 -11.92 -20.37
N ILE A 76 -14.61 -12.03 -19.57
CA ILE A 76 -15.84 -12.71 -20.00
C ILE A 76 -16.49 -12.00 -21.19
N LYS A 77 -16.52 -10.65 -21.19
CA LYS A 77 -17.12 -9.89 -22.31
C LYS A 77 -16.37 -10.08 -23.63
N ARG A 78 -15.04 -10.28 -23.59
CA ARG A 78 -14.25 -10.53 -24.80
C ARG A 78 -14.51 -11.91 -25.40
N ASP A 79 -14.88 -12.90 -24.59
CA ASP A 79 -15.15 -14.25 -25.07
C ASP A 79 -16.57 -14.40 -25.69
N ASN A 80 -17.43 -13.40 -25.49
CA ASN A 80 -18.81 -13.37 -25.99
C ASN A 80 -19.00 -12.45 -27.23
N GLN A 81 -17.90 -12.00 -27.84
CA GLN A 81 -17.89 -11.18 -29.05
C GLN A 81 -16.92 -11.76 -30.08
#